data_AF-A0A9X2CF38-F1
#
_entry.id   AF-A0A9X2CF38-F1
#
_cell.length_a   1.000
_cell.length_b   1.000
_cell.length_c   1.000
_cell.angle_alpha   90.00
_cell.angle_beta   90.00
_cell.angle_gamma   90.00
#
_symmetry.space_group_name_H-M   'P 1'
#
loop_
_entity.id
_entity.type
_entity.pdbx_description
1 polymer ?
#
loop_
_entity_poly.entity_id
_entity_poly.type
_entity_poly.pdbx_seq_one_letter_code
_entity_poly.pdbx_strand_id
1 'polypeptide(L)'
;MSKENPLVANVKQQVYNLFNLLDIQLSDAYKIIAWAFYHCPSYEDLLTRLAEPEQKSRWFELARINHLSTEIEVDKLKSVIPILVDRLSSRVLSNTNRLGLTNMVYQIFGLPKQEDSFGSLFFKIRQTSTWEVLINSVDSPCTVLVNHIKINNICYRLLAINTFMPANWPLKEEFISIAAEIAPTYSDEFKLNVVKPEKLRAAVYGYIQARLSNPDDDSIEFKLPQSKLTNSEKVIEQDMQSLLNISGLDGRDEADDLPIGFSFNNKDMLSNSYLVFGYPVDDISGLPNNKWIMGSDKYHFNDSQVFLLDGLPLSMEWISVNPTTLEHNSEDSDHFESIYALCSKQEGFVPNLEEQNGVHKLLFIKPACDTLIRRELELKPHIEEGYETWFVKVENSLLAEQVISKICNRNIFIHENEYGTKEVICKVSGDWDESPDLSLRIEIFSDDSQKFVNLDSNMFSCGKENDWTIFICISDRFINALRILGKDKLIKSMKNGLVYQAEEGTFSSLEENLNGFLESLPLLPKNESSMLNSFKLPDDFLLNPFRMIDNSRLTQFERSFY
;
A
#
# COMPACT_ATOMS: atom_id res chain seq x y z
N MET A 1 37.45 33.69 -5.32
CA MET A 1 36.56 32.58 -4.94
C MET A 1 35.13 33.06 -5.16
N SER A 2 34.48 32.66 -6.25
CA SER A 2 33.06 32.98 -6.46
C SER A 2 32.24 32.26 -5.39
N LYS A 3 31.40 32.99 -4.65
CA LYS A 3 30.41 32.37 -3.76
C LYS A 3 29.52 31.50 -4.61
N GLU A 4 29.50 30.20 -4.33
CA GLU A 4 28.63 29.23 -4.99
C GLU A 4 27.17 29.70 -4.87
N ASN A 5 26.38 29.53 -5.94
CA ASN A 5 24.97 29.89 -5.93
C ASN A 5 24.27 29.15 -4.77
N PRO A 6 23.64 29.85 -3.81
CA PRO A 6 23.02 29.22 -2.64
C PRO A 6 22.00 28.12 -2.99
N LEU A 7 21.30 28.25 -4.13
CA LEU A 7 20.36 27.23 -4.61
C LEU A 7 21.09 25.96 -5.03
N VAL A 8 22.23 26.09 -5.71
CA VAL A 8 23.06 24.95 -6.12
C VAL A 8 23.64 24.24 -4.91
N ALA A 9 24.11 24.99 -3.90
CA ALA A 9 24.59 24.41 -2.66
C ALA A 9 23.49 23.62 -1.92
N ASN A 10 22.26 24.16 -1.86
CA ASN A 10 21.12 23.46 -1.27
C ASN A 10 20.76 22.19 -2.03
N VAL A 11 20.70 22.24 -3.36
CA VAL A 11 20.41 21.05 -4.19
C VAL A 11 21.49 19.98 -4.03
N LYS A 12 22.77 20.36 -3.93
CA LYS A 12 23.83 19.40 -3.59
C LYS A 12 23.61 18.75 -2.24
N GLN A 13 23.19 19.51 -1.23
CA GLN A 13 22.86 18.94 0.07
C GLN A 13 21.69 17.96 -0.01
N GLN A 14 20.67 18.26 -0.81
CA GLN A 14 19.54 17.34 -1.05
C GLN A 14 20.01 16.03 -1.70
N VAL A 15 20.94 16.08 -2.65
CA VAL A 15 21.57 14.88 -3.24
C VAL A 15 22.29 14.06 -2.17
N TYR A 16 23.10 14.69 -1.31
CA TYR A 16 23.79 13.98 -0.23
C TYR A 16 22.82 13.39 0.79
N ASN A 17 21.74 14.09 1.11
CA ASN A 17 20.71 13.57 2.00
C ASN A 17 20.03 12.34 1.38
N LEU A 18 19.62 12.39 0.10
CA LEU A 18 19.05 11.24 -0.61
C LEU A 18 20.02 10.05 -0.66
N PHE A 19 21.29 10.33 -1.00
CA PHE A 19 22.37 9.35 -1.02
C PHE A 19 22.48 8.61 0.33
N ASN A 20 22.51 9.36 1.43
CA ASN A 20 22.63 8.77 2.77
C ASN A 20 21.35 8.07 3.23
N LEU A 21 20.17 8.63 2.95
CA LEU A 21 18.88 8.10 3.41
C LEU A 21 18.49 6.80 2.71
N LEU A 22 18.82 6.66 1.43
CA LEU A 22 18.50 5.48 0.63
C LEU A 22 19.73 4.62 0.32
N ASP A 23 20.91 4.94 0.85
CA ASP A 23 22.16 4.20 0.62
C ASP A 23 22.33 3.77 -0.86
N ILE A 24 22.19 4.74 -1.77
CA ILE A 24 22.37 4.55 -3.22
C ILE A 24 23.72 5.06 -3.68
N GLN A 25 24.11 4.79 -4.93
CA GLN A 25 25.27 5.47 -5.48
C GLN A 25 24.98 6.97 -5.64
N LEU A 26 25.96 7.80 -5.32
CA LEU A 26 25.84 9.26 -5.43
C LEU A 26 25.48 9.70 -6.87
N SER A 27 25.98 8.99 -7.88
CA SER A 27 25.63 9.22 -9.29
C SER A 27 24.16 8.97 -9.61
N ASP A 28 23.53 7.98 -8.94
CA ASP A 28 22.10 7.70 -9.08
C ASP A 28 21.29 8.76 -8.30
N ALA A 29 21.75 9.19 -7.12
CA ALA A 29 21.12 10.27 -6.36
C ALA A 29 21.05 11.59 -7.15
N TYR A 30 22.10 11.96 -7.88
CA TYR A 30 22.10 13.13 -8.76
C TYR A 30 21.00 13.07 -9.83
N LYS A 31 20.84 11.90 -10.47
CA LYS A 31 19.81 11.68 -11.50
C LYS A 31 18.41 11.73 -10.91
N ILE A 32 18.20 11.07 -9.77
CA ILE A 32 16.91 11.04 -9.09
C ILE A 32 16.49 12.44 -8.64
N ILE A 33 17.39 13.22 -8.01
CA ILE A 33 17.08 14.61 -7.61
C ILE A 33 16.68 15.45 -8.82
N ALA A 34 17.48 15.41 -9.90
CA ALA A 34 17.19 16.18 -11.10
C ALA A 34 15.81 15.86 -11.69
N TRP A 35 15.49 14.58 -11.83
CA TRP A 35 14.26 14.15 -12.47
C TRP A 35 13.05 14.25 -11.55
N ALA A 36 13.09 13.61 -10.37
CA ALA A 36 11.92 13.45 -9.51
C ALA A 36 11.50 14.78 -8.86
N PHE A 37 12.46 15.60 -8.44
CA PHE A 37 12.19 16.82 -7.67
C PHE A 37 12.13 18.07 -8.54
N TYR A 38 12.93 18.11 -9.62
CA TYR A 38 13.09 19.31 -10.44
C TYR A 38 12.67 19.14 -11.90
N HIS A 39 12.21 17.95 -12.30
CA HIS A 39 11.73 17.66 -13.65
C HIS A 39 12.75 17.99 -14.74
N CYS A 40 14.02 17.71 -14.46
CA CYS A 40 15.14 17.89 -15.38
C CYS A 40 15.65 16.51 -15.85
N PRO A 41 15.95 16.33 -17.15
CA PRO A 41 16.49 15.07 -17.69
C PRO A 41 17.88 14.71 -17.15
N SER A 42 18.66 15.71 -16.71
CA SER A 42 19.97 15.49 -16.10
C SER A 42 20.27 16.51 -15.00
N TYR A 43 21.26 16.17 -14.17
CA TYR A 43 21.72 17.07 -13.12
C TYR A 43 22.42 18.31 -13.69
N GLU A 44 23.12 18.17 -14.81
CA GLU A 44 23.74 19.29 -15.53
C GLU A 44 22.69 20.27 -16.08
N ASP A 45 21.55 19.77 -16.58
CA ASP A 45 20.43 20.60 -17.00
C ASP A 45 19.85 21.36 -15.79
N LEU A 46 19.64 20.67 -14.65
CA LEU A 46 19.20 21.31 -13.42
C LEU A 46 20.12 22.46 -12.99
N LEU A 47 21.44 22.24 -12.97
CA LEU A 47 22.41 23.27 -12.59
C LEU A 47 22.38 24.47 -13.53
N THR A 48 22.22 24.23 -14.83
CA THR A 48 22.13 25.28 -15.85
C THR A 48 20.88 26.12 -15.63
N ARG A 49 19.73 25.49 -15.44
CA ARG A 49 18.45 26.17 -15.22
C ARG A 49 18.37 26.93 -13.90
N LEU A 50 19.00 26.42 -12.84
CA LEU A 50 19.11 27.14 -11.56
C LEU A 50 20.00 28.39 -11.63
N ALA A 51 20.90 28.45 -12.60
CA ALA A 51 21.73 29.61 -12.86
C ALA A 51 21.02 30.68 -13.72
N GLU A 52 19.92 30.33 -14.38
CA GLU A 52 19.16 31.20 -15.29
C GLU A 52 17.89 31.76 -14.62
N PRO A 53 17.85 33.05 -14.25
CA PRO A 53 16.70 33.65 -13.55
C PRO A 53 15.39 33.67 -14.35
N GLU A 54 15.47 33.46 -15.67
CA GLU A 54 14.33 33.52 -16.60
C GLU A 54 13.53 32.21 -16.64
N GLN A 55 14.12 31.08 -16.18
CA GLN A 55 13.43 29.80 -16.14
C GLN A 55 12.56 29.65 -14.87
N LYS A 56 11.28 29.99 -15.00
CA LYS A 56 10.31 30.04 -13.88
C LYS A 56 9.53 28.72 -13.66
N SER A 57 10.23 27.59 -13.55
CA SER A 57 9.55 26.36 -13.13
C SER A 57 9.20 26.43 -11.65
N ARG A 58 7.94 26.11 -11.30
CA ARG A 58 7.50 26.00 -9.90
C ARG A 58 8.37 25.03 -9.09
N TRP A 59 8.98 24.04 -9.76
CA TRP A 59 9.84 23.04 -9.14
C TRP A 59 11.17 23.63 -8.65
N PHE A 60 11.71 24.65 -9.33
CA PHE A 60 12.96 25.30 -8.93
C PHE A 60 12.81 26.14 -7.66
N GLU A 61 11.58 26.53 -7.29
CA GLU A 61 11.34 27.17 -5.99
C GLU A 61 11.70 26.23 -4.82
N LEU A 62 11.60 24.91 -5.01
CA LEU A 62 11.95 23.92 -4.00
C LEU A 62 13.45 23.93 -3.66
N ALA A 63 14.32 24.44 -4.54
CA ALA A 63 15.76 24.56 -4.29
C ALA A 63 16.09 25.56 -3.16
N ARG A 64 15.13 26.41 -2.79
CA ARG A 64 15.25 27.31 -1.63
C ARG A 64 15.06 26.58 -0.30
N ILE A 65 14.40 25.43 -0.32
CA ILE A 65 13.99 24.74 0.89
C ILE A 65 15.18 24.07 1.56
N ASN A 66 15.34 24.34 2.86
CA ASN A 66 16.39 23.84 3.72
C ASN A 66 15.97 23.91 5.21
N HIS A 67 16.84 23.51 6.14
CA HIS A 67 16.57 23.54 7.58
C HIS A 67 16.20 24.92 8.19
N LEU A 68 16.50 26.02 7.48
CA LEU A 68 16.14 27.40 7.87
C LEU A 68 14.91 27.93 7.15
N SER A 69 14.18 27.07 6.43
CA SER A 69 13.01 27.48 5.66
C SER A 69 11.88 28.03 6.53
N THR A 70 11.20 29.02 5.97
CA THR A 70 10.01 29.62 6.57
C THR A 70 8.80 28.70 6.46
N GLU A 71 7.78 28.92 7.29
CA GLU A 71 6.53 28.15 7.25
C GLU A 71 5.87 28.19 5.85
N ILE A 72 5.93 29.34 5.17
CA ILE A 72 5.41 29.51 3.81
C ILE A 72 6.12 28.58 2.80
N GLU A 73 7.43 28.41 2.93
CA GLU A 73 8.21 27.52 2.06
C GLU A 73 7.93 26.04 2.36
N VAL A 74 7.77 25.70 3.64
CA VAL A 74 7.38 24.34 4.06
C VAL A 74 5.97 24.02 3.58
N ASP A 75 5.04 24.98 3.61
CA ASP A 75 3.68 24.80 3.11
C ASP A 75 3.62 24.64 1.59
N LYS A 76 4.52 25.29 0.85
CA LYS A 76 4.70 25.01 -0.57
C LYS A 76 5.13 23.57 -0.80
N LEU A 77 6.11 23.06 -0.05
CA LEU A 77 6.52 21.65 -0.13
C LEU A 77 5.34 20.71 0.18
N LYS A 78 4.61 20.94 1.28
CA LYS A 78 3.41 20.17 1.64
C LYS A 78 2.42 20.03 0.48
N SER A 79 2.19 21.11 -0.26
CA SER A 79 1.24 21.12 -1.38
C SER A 79 1.65 20.25 -2.59
N VAL A 80 2.94 19.90 -2.71
CA VAL A 80 3.48 19.13 -3.84
C VAL A 80 4.06 17.77 -3.42
N ILE A 81 4.12 17.46 -2.12
CA ILE A 81 4.67 16.22 -1.59
C ILE A 81 4.08 14.97 -2.22
N PRO A 82 2.75 14.83 -2.39
CA PRO A 82 2.20 13.62 -3.01
C PRO A 82 2.82 13.34 -4.39
N ILE A 83 3.01 14.39 -5.19
CA ILE A 83 3.62 14.30 -6.52
C ILE A 83 5.11 13.91 -6.43
N LEU A 84 5.85 14.46 -5.46
CA LEU A 84 7.27 14.14 -5.27
C LEU A 84 7.47 12.69 -4.81
N VAL A 85 6.57 12.20 -3.96
CA VAL A 85 6.55 10.82 -3.46
C VAL A 85 6.29 9.86 -4.61
N ASP A 86 5.27 10.13 -5.45
CA ASP A 86 4.98 9.32 -6.64
C ASP A 86 6.16 9.29 -7.61
N ARG A 87 6.81 10.43 -7.86
CA ARG A 87 7.98 10.48 -8.75
C ARG A 87 9.20 9.79 -8.17
N LEU A 88 9.39 9.86 -6.84
CA LEU A 88 10.50 9.19 -6.19
C LEU A 88 10.30 7.67 -6.23
N SER A 89 9.10 7.18 -5.96
CA SER A 89 8.78 5.73 -6.04
C SER A 89 8.97 5.16 -7.45
N SER A 90 8.80 5.97 -8.50
CA SER A 90 9.10 5.59 -9.90
C SER A 90 10.57 5.42 -10.23
N ARG A 91 11.47 5.86 -9.35
CA ARG A 91 12.91 5.77 -9.58
C ARG A 91 13.60 4.88 -8.56
N VAL A 92 13.04 4.77 -7.37
CA VAL A 92 13.59 3.97 -6.29
C VAL A 92 12.48 3.47 -5.38
N LEU A 93 12.41 2.14 -5.26
CA LEU A 93 11.65 1.48 -4.21
C LEU A 93 12.42 1.61 -2.90
N SER A 94 11.69 1.76 -1.81
CA SER A 94 12.21 1.78 -0.46
C SER A 94 11.56 0.67 0.34
N ASN A 95 12.21 0.21 1.41
CA ASN A 95 11.60 -0.72 2.36
C ASN A 95 10.51 -0.04 3.24
N THR A 96 10.05 1.16 2.88
CA THR A 96 9.01 1.89 3.59
C THR A 96 7.81 2.14 2.68
N ASN A 97 6.68 2.49 3.27
CA ASN A 97 5.44 2.82 2.56
C ASN A 97 5.43 4.31 2.14
N ARG A 98 4.35 4.76 1.51
CA ARG A 98 4.12 6.14 1.08
C ARG A 98 4.32 7.17 2.20
N LEU A 99 3.97 6.81 3.43
CA LEU A 99 4.16 7.63 4.63
C LEU A 99 5.63 7.80 4.99
N GLY A 100 6.38 6.70 5.05
CA GLY A 100 7.82 6.81 5.31
C GLY A 100 8.54 7.54 4.18
N LEU A 101 8.15 7.32 2.92
CA LEU A 101 8.72 8.03 1.78
C LEU A 101 8.43 9.54 1.85
N THR A 102 7.24 9.93 2.32
CA THR A 102 6.91 11.33 2.60
C THR A 102 7.84 11.94 3.65
N ASN A 103 8.09 11.23 4.75
CA ASN A 103 9.04 11.67 5.76
C ASN A 103 10.47 11.77 5.21
N MET A 104 10.88 10.83 4.36
CA MET A 104 12.18 10.90 3.68
C MET A 104 12.27 12.12 2.77
N VAL A 105 11.21 12.50 2.06
CA VAL A 105 11.20 13.73 1.25
C VAL A 105 11.50 14.96 2.10
N TYR A 106 10.88 15.12 3.27
CA TYR A 106 11.24 16.21 4.19
C TYR A 106 12.72 16.18 4.58
N GLN A 107 13.23 15.00 4.94
CA GLN A 107 14.64 14.83 5.31
C GLN A 107 15.61 15.11 4.15
N ILE A 108 15.24 14.77 2.91
CA ILE A 108 16.00 15.12 1.69
C ILE A 108 16.13 16.64 1.60
N PHE A 109 15.04 17.38 1.83
CA PHE A 109 15.04 18.84 1.92
C PHE A 109 15.69 19.41 3.20
N GLY A 110 16.24 18.56 4.08
CA GLY A 110 16.89 18.99 5.32
C GLY A 110 15.92 19.46 6.41
N LEU A 111 14.65 19.05 6.32
CA LEU A 111 13.60 19.34 7.29
C LEU A 111 13.40 18.16 8.27
N PRO A 112 12.92 18.40 9.49
CA PRO A 112 12.58 17.32 10.42
C PRO A 112 11.39 16.48 9.90
N LYS A 113 11.34 15.22 10.33
CA LYS A 113 10.17 14.33 10.12
C LYS A 113 8.91 15.04 10.65
N GLN A 114 7.80 14.93 9.92
CA GLN A 114 6.55 15.58 10.32
C GLN A 114 5.71 14.61 11.16
N GLU A 115 5.28 15.07 12.34
CA GLU A 115 4.40 14.30 13.23
C GLU A 115 3.05 13.97 12.56
N ASP A 116 2.48 14.88 11.75
CA ASP A 116 1.24 14.66 10.97
C ASP A 116 1.52 14.28 9.50
N SER A 117 2.50 13.40 9.26
CA SER A 117 2.83 12.95 7.91
C SER A 117 1.69 12.13 7.29
N PHE A 118 0.90 11.40 8.09
CA PHE A 118 -0.28 10.66 7.63
C PHE A 118 -1.34 11.60 7.06
N GLY A 119 -1.63 12.68 7.79
CA GLY A 119 -2.58 13.70 7.35
C GLY A 119 -2.23 14.28 5.97
N SER A 120 -0.94 14.45 5.68
CA SER A 120 -0.49 15.06 4.43
C SER A 120 -0.67 14.21 3.17
N LEU A 121 -0.92 12.91 3.33
CA LEU A 121 -1.08 11.97 2.21
C LEU A 121 -2.48 11.97 1.61
N PHE A 122 -3.48 12.22 2.44
CA PHE A 122 -4.87 12.05 2.07
C PHE A 122 -5.56 13.39 1.86
N PHE A 123 -6.61 13.38 1.04
CA PHE A 123 -7.49 14.54 0.91
C PHE A 123 -8.16 14.84 2.26
N LYS A 124 -7.93 16.04 2.81
CA LYS A 124 -8.57 16.49 4.06
C LYS A 124 -9.84 17.28 3.76
N ILE A 125 -10.96 16.87 4.33
CA ILE A 125 -12.16 17.70 4.42
C ILE A 125 -11.87 18.79 5.45
N ARG A 126 -11.80 20.04 4.99
CA ARG A 126 -11.37 21.17 5.85
C ARG A 126 -12.53 21.83 6.58
N GLN A 127 -13.73 21.72 6.04
CA GLN A 127 -14.90 22.40 6.55
C GLN A 127 -16.14 21.51 6.39
N THR A 128 -16.84 21.31 7.51
CA THR A 128 -18.03 20.48 7.66
C THR A 128 -19.08 21.21 8.49
N SER A 129 -20.30 20.72 8.53
CA SER A 129 -21.21 21.12 9.61
C SER A 129 -20.76 20.53 10.95
N THR A 130 -21.32 21.01 12.05
CA THR A 130 -21.10 20.40 13.36
C THR A 130 -21.83 19.06 13.44
N TRP A 131 -21.23 18.09 14.12
CA TRP A 131 -21.92 16.84 14.45
C TRP A 131 -23.08 17.10 15.40
N GLU A 132 -24.27 16.63 15.04
CA GLU A 132 -25.50 16.79 15.80
C GLU A 132 -26.06 15.44 16.21
N VAL A 133 -26.77 15.39 17.34
CA VAL A 133 -27.39 14.15 17.80
C VAL A 133 -28.68 13.91 17.03
N LEU A 134 -28.72 12.82 16.26
CA LEU A 134 -29.91 12.38 15.56
C LEU A 134 -30.76 11.47 16.44
N ILE A 135 -30.12 10.53 17.15
CA ILE A 135 -30.80 9.52 17.98
C ILE A 135 -30.09 9.41 19.32
N ASN A 136 -30.88 9.47 20.39
CA ASN A 136 -30.47 9.16 21.75
C ASN A 136 -31.18 7.89 22.22
N SER A 137 -30.43 6.98 22.81
CA SER A 137 -30.98 5.90 23.60
C SER A 137 -31.17 6.36 25.05
N VAL A 138 -32.10 5.73 25.76
CA VAL A 138 -32.37 6.07 27.18
C VAL A 138 -31.12 5.89 28.05
N ASP A 139 -30.30 4.90 27.73
CA ASP A 139 -29.12 4.53 28.51
C ASP A 139 -27.79 4.96 27.87
N SER A 140 -27.79 5.37 26.60
CA SER A 140 -26.59 5.85 25.90
C SER A 140 -26.93 7.10 25.10
N PRO A 141 -26.48 8.29 25.53
CA PRO A 141 -26.64 9.48 24.72
C PRO A 141 -25.79 9.34 23.46
N CYS A 142 -26.23 9.96 22.37
CA CYS A 142 -25.49 10.05 21.11
C CYS A 142 -25.30 8.69 20.41
N THR A 143 -26.37 7.90 20.34
CA THR A 143 -26.41 6.60 19.65
C THR A 143 -26.16 6.75 18.16
N VAL A 144 -26.75 7.77 17.54
CA VAL A 144 -26.48 8.14 16.15
C VAL A 144 -26.24 9.65 16.08
N LEU A 145 -25.14 10.04 15.45
CA LEU A 145 -24.82 11.43 15.14
C LEU A 145 -24.94 11.67 13.64
N VAL A 146 -25.26 12.89 13.27
CA VAL A 146 -25.37 13.33 11.87
C VAL A 146 -24.44 14.51 11.60
N ASN A 147 -23.82 14.51 10.43
CA ASN A 147 -23.06 15.63 9.88
C ASN A 147 -23.35 15.74 8.38
N HIS A 148 -23.12 16.90 7.80
CA HIS A 148 -23.20 17.16 6.38
C HIS A 148 -21.88 17.73 5.86
N ILE A 149 -21.47 17.22 4.70
CA ILE A 149 -20.29 17.69 3.97
C ILE A 149 -20.67 17.97 2.52
N LYS A 150 -19.96 18.92 1.88
CA LYS A 150 -20.12 19.17 0.46
C LYS A 150 -18.80 18.90 -0.25
N ILE A 151 -18.82 17.98 -1.22
CA ILE A 151 -17.66 17.59 -2.04
C ILE A 151 -18.05 17.77 -3.51
N ASN A 152 -17.26 18.50 -4.28
CA ASN A 152 -17.52 18.79 -5.70
C ASN A 152 -18.96 19.29 -5.99
N ASN A 153 -19.50 20.10 -5.09
CA ASN A 153 -20.88 20.62 -5.09
C ASN A 153 -21.99 19.60 -4.78
N ILE A 154 -21.64 18.37 -4.42
CA ILE A 154 -22.58 17.35 -3.95
C ILE A 154 -22.65 17.37 -2.43
N CYS A 155 -23.85 17.47 -1.87
CA CYS A 155 -24.08 17.39 -0.44
C CYS A 155 -24.21 15.92 -0.02
N TYR A 156 -23.52 15.54 1.05
CA TYR A 156 -23.58 14.23 1.65
C TYR A 156 -24.07 14.35 3.08
N ARG A 157 -24.99 13.48 3.45
CA ARG A 157 -25.36 13.23 4.85
C ARG A 157 -24.51 12.09 5.37
N LEU A 158 -23.81 12.34 6.46
CA LEU A 158 -22.98 11.38 7.18
C LEU A 158 -23.70 10.95 8.45
N LEU A 159 -23.76 9.65 8.71
CA LEU A 159 -24.29 9.04 9.91
C LEU A 159 -23.14 8.35 10.64
N ALA A 160 -22.86 8.80 11.87
CA ALA A 160 -21.96 8.11 12.78
C ALA A 160 -22.78 7.27 13.75
N ILE A 161 -22.66 5.95 13.64
CA ILE A 161 -23.43 4.95 14.40
C ILE A 161 -22.57 4.41 15.53
N ASN A 162 -23.01 4.53 16.79
CA ASN A 162 -22.24 4.09 17.96
C ASN A 162 -22.17 2.56 18.00
N THR A 163 -20.97 2.00 17.95
CA THR A 163 -20.72 0.58 17.79
C THR A 163 -19.66 0.10 18.80
N PHE A 164 -19.80 -1.14 19.25
CA PHE A 164 -18.85 -1.73 20.20
C PHE A 164 -17.52 -2.09 19.50
N MET A 165 -16.52 -1.22 19.63
CA MET A 165 -15.17 -1.44 19.08
C MET A 165 -14.11 -0.98 20.10
N PRO A 166 -13.80 -1.82 21.11
CA PRO A 166 -12.96 -1.42 22.23
C PRO A 166 -11.48 -1.22 21.88
N ALA A 167 -10.99 -1.88 20.81
CA ALA A 167 -9.62 -1.69 20.32
C ALA A 167 -9.36 -0.25 19.80
N ASN A 168 -10.41 0.47 19.38
CA ASN A 168 -10.32 1.84 18.87
C ASN A 168 -10.47 2.91 19.97
N TRP A 169 -10.55 2.49 21.25
CA TRP A 169 -10.63 3.43 22.37
C TRP A 169 -9.25 3.97 22.77
N PRO A 170 -9.19 5.11 23.48
CA PRO A 170 -7.94 5.64 24.03
C PRO A 170 -7.43 4.77 25.20
N LEU A 171 -6.96 3.56 24.89
CA LEU A 171 -6.35 2.62 25.80
C LEU A 171 -4.82 2.73 25.76
N LYS A 172 -4.16 2.18 26.77
CA LYS A 172 -2.69 2.01 26.71
C LYS A 172 -2.36 0.95 25.68
N GLU A 173 -1.20 1.06 25.04
CA GLU A 173 -0.74 0.13 23.99
C GLU A 173 -0.79 -1.35 24.44
N GLU A 174 -0.33 -1.63 25.67
CA GLU A 174 -0.37 -2.97 26.28
C GLU A 174 -1.80 -3.53 26.49
N PHE A 175 -2.84 -2.68 26.45
CA PHE A 175 -4.24 -3.07 26.59
C PHE A 175 -4.93 -3.24 25.24
N ILE A 176 -4.40 -2.64 24.16
CA ILE A 176 -5.03 -2.65 22.84
C ILE A 176 -5.07 -4.08 22.28
N SER A 177 -3.98 -4.84 22.41
CA SER A 177 -3.92 -6.24 21.94
C SER A 177 -4.98 -7.12 22.61
N ILE A 178 -5.17 -6.97 23.92
CA ILE A 178 -6.19 -7.72 24.68
C ILE A 178 -7.60 -7.23 24.36
N ALA A 179 -7.78 -5.92 24.16
CA ALA A 179 -9.07 -5.37 23.74
C ALA A 179 -9.46 -5.82 22.32
N ALA A 180 -8.49 -6.12 21.45
CA ALA A 180 -8.73 -6.67 20.13
C ALA A 180 -9.30 -8.11 20.18
N GLU A 181 -9.00 -8.89 21.22
CA GLU A 181 -9.56 -10.25 21.42
C GLU A 181 -11.10 -10.25 21.50
N ILE A 182 -11.71 -9.11 21.85
CA ILE A 182 -13.16 -8.95 22.04
C ILE A 182 -13.78 -7.98 21.02
N ALA A 183 -13.04 -7.58 19.99
CA ALA A 183 -13.56 -6.75 18.91
C ALA A 183 -14.43 -7.59 17.95
N PRO A 184 -15.48 -6.99 17.35
CA PRO A 184 -16.26 -7.68 16.32
C PRO A 184 -15.39 -7.99 15.10
N THR A 185 -15.52 -9.21 14.58
CA THR A 185 -14.80 -9.71 13.41
C THR A 185 -15.71 -9.78 12.19
N TYR A 186 -16.93 -10.29 12.37
CA TYR A 186 -17.92 -10.44 11.31
C TYR A 186 -18.95 -9.33 11.36
N SER A 187 -19.56 -9.05 10.21
CA SER A 187 -20.58 -8.01 10.07
C SER A 187 -21.71 -8.11 11.09
N ASP A 188 -22.20 -9.31 11.37
CA ASP A 188 -23.29 -9.59 12.30
C ASP A 188 -22.89 -9.44 13.78
N GLU A 189 -21.59 -9.42 14.08
CA GLU A 189 -21.06 -9.15 15.42
C GLU A 189 -21.01 -7.65 15.74
N PHE A 190 -21.05 -6.77 14.73
CA PHE A 190 -21.19 -5.33 14.96
C PHE A 190 -22.59 -5.04 15.50
N LYS A 191 -22.65 -4.67 16.78
CA LYS A 191 -23.89 -4.32 17.49
C LYS A 191 -23.96 -2.84 17.79
N LEU A 192 -25.17 -2.30 17.69
CA LEU A 192 -25.45 -0.93 18.10
C LEU A 192 -25.26 -0.80 19.61
N ASN A 193 -24.38 0.11 20.02
CA ASN A 193 -24.06 0.30 21.42
C ASN A 193 -25.01 1.31 22.09
N VAL A 194 -26.00 0.77 22.82
CA VAL A 194 -26.93 1.57 23.62
C VAL A 194 -26.69 1.43 25.14
N VAL A 195 -25.56 0.85 25.54
CA VAL A 195 -25.19 0.66 26.94
C VAL A 195 -24.57 1.94 27.50
N LYS A 196 -24.84 2.23 28.80
CA LYS A 196 -24.15 3.30 29.54
C LYS A 196 -22.62 3.18 29.39
N PRO A 197 -21.92 4.22 28.90
CA PRO A 197 -20.48 4.13 28.63
C PRO A 197 -19.65 3.71 29.84
N GLU A 198 -20.02 4.15 31.04
CA GLU A 198 -19.35 3.78 32.29
C GLU A 198 -19.42 2.26 32.57
N LYS A 199 -20.60 1.66 32.36
CA LYS A 199 -20.81 0.22 32.60
C LYS A 199 -20.03 -0.61 31.59
N LEU A 200 -20.04 -0.17 30.34
CA LEU A 200 -19.31 -0.82 29.26
C LEU A 200 -17.80 -0.76 29.51
N ARG A 201 -17.29 0.42 29.89
CA ARG A 201 -15.89 0.62 30.26
C ARG A 201 -15.48 -0.28 31.43
N ALA A 202 -16.28 -0.33 32.48
CA ALA A 202 -15.98 -1.18 33.64
C ALA A 202 -15.87 -2.67 33.24
N ALA A 203 -16.74 -3.13 32.33
CA ALA A 203 -16.68 -4.50 31.83
C ALA A 203 -15.41 -4.78 31.02
N VAL A 204 -15.05 -3.90 30.07
CA VAL A 204 -13.86 -4.06 29.23
C VAL A 204 -12.58 -4.00 30.05
N TYR A 205 -12.44 -3.02 30.96
CA TYR A 205 -11.28 -2.94 31.83
C TYR A 205 -11.19 -4.13 32.80
N GLY A 206 -12.32 -4.64 33.29
CA GLY A 206 -12.34 -5.84 34.12
C GLY A 206 -11.82 -7.06 33.38
N TYR A 207 -12.22 -7.23 32.11
CA TYR A 207 -11.71 -8.28 31.24
C TYR A 207 -10.21 -8.14 30.98
N ILE A 208 -9.75 -6.94 30.58
CA ILE A 208 -8.33 -6.68 30.33
C ILE A 208 -7.48 -6.98 31.57
N GLN A 209 -7.91 -6.56 32.76
CA GLN A 209 -7.20 -6.83 34.01
C GLN A 209 -7.15 -8.33 34.35
N ALA A 210 -8.22 -9.07 34.08
CA ALA A 210 -8.24 -10.52 34.27
C ALA A 210 -7.27 -11.24 33.31
N ARG A 211 -7.29 -10.89 32.02
CA ARG A 211 -6.38 -11.44 30.99
C ARG A 211 -4.91 -11.11 31.26
N LEU A 212 -4.61 -9.88 31.68
CA LEU A 212 -3.23 -9.50 32.06
C LEU A 212 -2.72 -10.28 33.28
N SER A 213 -3.61 -10.60 34.22
CA SER A 213 -3.25 -11.36 35.42
C SER A 213 -3.05 -12.84 35.12
N ASN A 214 -3.75 -13.39 34.12
CA ASN A 214 -3.68 -14.79 33.71
C ASN A 214 -3.71 -14.91 32.17
N PRO A 215 -2.57 -14.69 31.48
CA PRO A 215 -2.53 -14.65 30.00
C PRO A 215 -2.89 -15.97 29.32
N ASP A 216 -2.68 -17.10 29.99
CA ASP A 216 -2.93 -18.45 29.46
C ASP A 216 -4.29 -19.04 29.91
N ASP A 217 -5.12 -18.26 30.61
CA ASP A 217 -6.43 -18.72 31.07
C ASP A 217 -7.51 -18.43 30.02
N ASP A 218 -7.74 -19.42 29.16
CA ASP A 218 -8.79 -19.40 28.13
C ASP A 218 -10.22 -19.41 28.70
N SER A 219 -10.40 -19.63 30.02
CA SER A 219 -11.73 -19.60 30.65
C SER A 219 -12.24 -18.18 30.92
N ILE A 220 -11.39 -17.16 30.73
CA ILE A 220 -11.76 -15.76 30.90
C ILE A 220 -12.62 -15.33 29.71
N GLU A 221 -13.93 -15.40 29.86
CA GLU A 221 -14.89 -14.95 28.85
C GLU A 221 -15.31 -13.49 29.06
N PHE A 222 -15.30 -12.71 27.97
CA PHE A 222 -15.93 -11.39 27.98
C PHE A 222 -17.45 -11.51 27.81
N LYS A 223 -18.20 -10.78 28.64
CA LYS A 223 -19.66 -10.68 28.54
C LYS A 223 -20.06 -9.25 28.29
N LEU A 224 -20.45 -8.96 27.05
CA LEU A 224 -20.98 -7.65 26.69
C LEU A 224 -22.24 -7.36 27.53
N PRO A 225 -22.32 -6.21 28.23
CA PRO A 225 -23.50 -5.86 28.98
C PRO A 225 -24.74 -5.80 28.08
N GLN A 226 -25.78 -6.55 28.41
CA GLN A 226 -27.00 -6.57 27.61
C GLN A 226 -27.82 -5.28 27.78
N SER A 227 -28.40 -4.84 26.66
CA SER A 227 -29.41 -3.77 26.60
C SER A 227 -30.48 -4.16 25.57
N LYS A 228 -31.73 -3.71 25.79
CA LYS A 228 -32.84 -4.01 24.88
C LYS A 228 -32.97 -2.90 23.85
N LEU A 229 -32.77 -3.24 22.58
CA LEU A 229 -33.02 -2.33 21.46
C LEU A 229 -34.52 -2.15 21.23
N THR A 230 -34.91 -0.90 20.99
CA THR A 230 -36.20 -0.51 20.42
C THR A 230 -36.31 -0.95 18.95
N ASN A 231 -37.50 -0.89 18.36
CA ASN A 231 -37.69 -1.28 16.96
C ASN A 231 -36.89 -0.39 16.00
N SER A 232 -36.80 0.92 16.25
CA SER A 232 -35.98 1.82 15.44
C SER A 232 -34.50 1.52 15.55
N GLU A 233 -34.00 1.23 16.75
CA GLU A 233 -32.59 0.85 16.98
C GLU A 233 -32.24 -0.47 16.31
N LYS A 234 -33.17 -1.44 16.27
CA LYS A 234 -32.98 -2.70 15.53
C LYS A 234 -32.86 -2.47 14.03
N VAL A 235 -33.66 -1.56 13.46
CA VAL A 235 -33.56 -1.23 12.02
C VAL A 235 -32.19 -0.62 11.73
N ILE A 236 -31.71 0.29 12.58
CA ILE A 236 -30.38 0.91 12.41
C ILE A 236 -29.27 -0.14 12.50
N GLU A 237 -29.35 -1.05 13.47
CA GLU A 237 -28.39 -2.15 13.59
C GLU A 237 -28.39 -3.03 12.33
N GLN A 238 -29.58 -3.37 11.81
CA GLN A 238 -29.73 -4.17 10.59
C GLN A 238 -29.20 -3.45 9.34
N ASP A 239 -29.47 -2.15 9.21
CA ASP A 239 -28.97 -1.33 8.10
C ASP A 239 -27.44 -1.22 8.17
N MET A 240 -26.87 -0.98 9.37
CA MET A 240 -25.43 -0.96 9.60
C MET A 240 -24.78 -2.29 9.22
N GLN A 241 -25.33 -3.41 9.69
CA GLN A 241 -24.84 -4.75 9.35
C GLN A 241 -24.89 -4.94 7.83
N SER A 242 -26.03 -4.66 7.19
CA SER A 242 -26.16 -4.77 5.72
C SER A 242 -25.10 -3.95 4.97
N LEU A 243 -24.80 -2.72 5.42
CA LEU A 243 -23.74 -1.89 4.83
C LEU A 243 -22.34 -2.48 5.02
N LEU A 244 -22.08 -3.13 6.16
CA LEU A 244 -20.83 -3.83 6.42
C LEU A 244 -20.67 -5.05 5.52
N ASN A 245 -21.72 -5.86 5.33
CA ASN A 245 -21.70 -7.02 4.43
C ASN A 245 -21.38 -6.59 2.99
N ILE A 246 -22.06 -5.55 2.51
CA ILE A 246 -21.84 -4.99 1.16
C ILE A 246 -20.41 -4.46 1.04
N SER A 247 -19.84 -3.91 2.10
CA SER A 247 -18.47 -3.39 2.09
C SER A 247 -17.39 -4.49 2.05
N GLY A 248 -17.77 -5.78 2.03
CA GLY A 248 -16.86 -6.91 1.85
C GLY A 248 -16.52 -7.69 3.12
N LEU A 249 -17.08 -7.34 4.27
CA LEU A 249 -16.73 -7.96 5.57
C LEU A 249 -17.22 -9.40 5.78
N ASP A 250 -17.97 -9.97 4.83
CA ASP A 250 -18.49 -11.34 4.90
C ASP A 250 -17.62 -12.38 4.16
N GLY A 251 -16.44 -11.99 3.66
CA GLY A 251 -15.62 -12.83 2.78
C GLY A 251 -14.20 -13.09 3.26
N ARG A 252 -13.99 -14.28 3.86
CA ARG A 252 -12.69 -14.92 4.22
C ARG A 252 -11.94 -14.30 5.42
N ASP A 253 -11.14 -15.16 6.06
CA ASP A 253 -10.41 -15.01 7.34
C ASP A 253 -9.36 -13.87 7.41
N GLU A 254 -9.52 -12.78 6.66
CA GLU A 254 -8.57 -11.66 6.68
C GLU A 254 -9.02 -10.62 7.71
N ALA A 255 -8.49 -10.74 8.92
CA ALA A 255 -8.63 -9.74 10.00
C ALA A 255 -8.24 -8.30 9.60
N ASP A 256 -7.61 -8.13 8.43
CA ASP A 256 -7.16 -6.85 7.87
C ASP A 256 -8.29 -6.01 7.23
N ASP A 257 -9.49 -6.58 6.97
CA ASP A 257 -10.61 -5.84 6.38
C ASP A 257 -11.50 -5.10 7.38
N LEU A 258 -11.15 -5.14 8.68
CA LEU A 258 -11.94 -4.51 9.74
C LEU A 258 -12.05 -2.99 9.56
N PRO A 259 -13.26 -2.41 9.73
CA PRO A 259 -13.46 -0.97 9.61
C PRO A 259 -12.82 -0.24 10.79
N ILE A 260 -12.34 0.98 10.55
CA ILE A 260 -11.75 1.81 11.59
C ILE A 260 -12.84 2.65 12.26
N GLY A 261 -12.96 2.50 13.57
CA GLY A 261 -13.88 3.27 14.40
C GLY A 261 -13.45 4.73 14.52
N PHE A 262 -14.43 5.63 14.41
CA PHE A 262 -14.32 7.06 14.67
C PHE A 262 -14.53 7.32 16.16
N SER A 263 -13.62 8.08 16.80
CA SER A 263 -13.79 8.53 18.19
C SER A 263 -13.83 10.05 18.27
N PHE A 264 -14.87 10.60 18.92
CA PHE A 264 -15.00 12.04 19.11
C PHE A 264 -14.15 12.49 20.30
N ASN A 265 -13.31 13.52 20.11
CA ASN A 265 -12.51 14.15 21.17
C ASN A 265 -13.33 15.04 22.13
N ASN A 266 -14.57 14.66 22.45
CA ASN A 266 -15.41 15.36 23.41
C ASN A 266 -15.42 14.61 24.73
N LYS A 267 -15.14 15.28 25.86
CA LYS A 267 -15.01 14.67 27.21
C LYS A 267 -16.18 13.76 27.62
N ASP A 268 -17.38 14.06 27.13
CA ASP A 268 -18.60 13.28 27.40
C ASP A 268 -18.82 12.11 26.42
N MET A 269 -18.01 12.02 25.35
CA MET A 269 -18.07 11.02 24.27
C MET A 269 -16.79 10.19 24.10
N LEU A 270 -15.77 10.41 24.94
CA LEU A 270 -14.42 9.78 24.87
C LEU A 270 -14.38 8.24 24.93
N SER A 271 -15.53 7.58 25.03
CA SER A 271 -15.67 6.13 25.20
C SER A 271 -16.61 5.47 24.18
N ASN A 272 -17.05 6.22 23.18
CA ASN A 272 -17.84 5.68 22.07
C ASN A 272 -16.95 5.54 20.84
N SER A 273 -17.12 4.42 20.14
CA SER A 273 -16.58 4.22 18.80
C SER A 273 -17.74 4.32 17.82
N TYR A 274 -17.52 4.97 16.69
CA TYR A 274 -18.56 5.17 15.70
C TYR A 274 -18.14 4.63 14.35
N LEU A 275 -19.04 3.97 13.64
CA LEU A 275 -18.87 3.70 12.22
C LEU A 275 -19.57 4.80 11.43
N VAL A 276 -18.86 5.41 10.49
CA VAL A 276 -19.38 6.53 9.69
C VAL A 276 -19.71 6.08 8.29
N PHE A 277 -20.98 6.22 7.92
CA PHE A 277 -21.48 5.98 6.57
C PHE A 277 -22.06 7.27 6.00
N GLY A 278 -22.08 7.43 4.68
CA GLY A 278 -22.63 8.63 4.08
C GLY A 278 -23.17 8.43 2.68
N TYR A 279 -24.19 9.19 2.35
CA TYR A 279 -24.92 9.10 1.08
C TYR A 279 -25.29 10.50 0.58
N PRO A 280 -25.45 10.67 -0.75
CA PRO A 280 -25.81 11.95 -1.33
C PRO A 280 -27.25 12.35 -0.99
N VAL A 281 -27.44 13.64 -0.73
CA VAL A 281 -28.73 14.25 -0.37
C VAL A 281 -28.93 15.57 -1.13
N ASP A 282 -30.13 16.14 -1.01
CA ASP A 282 -30.44 17.49 -1.51
C ASP A 282 -29.44 18.55 -0.99
N ASP A 283 -29.25 19.62 -1.78
CA ASP A 283 -28.28 20.65 -1.44
C ASP A 283 -28.66 21.43 -0.17
N ILE A 284 -27.71 21.53 0.77
CA ILE A 284 -27.86 22.29 2.01
C ILE A 284 -27.15 23.63 1.87
N SER A 285 -27.92 24.71 1.96
CA SER A 285 -27.42 26.08 1.82
C SER A 285 -26.35 26.41 2.86
N GLY A 286 -25.26 27.05 2.42
CA GLY A 286 -24.21 27.54 3.32
C GLY A 286 -23.13 26.52 3.67
N LEU A 287 -23.20 25.28 3.16
CA LEU A 287 -22.11 24.32 3.29
C LEU A 287 -20.94 24.69 2.36
N PRO A 288 -19.71 24.74 2.88
CA PRO A 288 -18.52 25.00 2.07
C PRO A 288 -18.18 23.81 1.18
N ASN A 289 -17.82 24.09 -0.07
CA ASN A 289 -17.49 23.06 -1.05
C ASN A 289 -16.02 22.63 -0.91
N ASN A 290 -15.78 21.35 -0.65
CA ASN A 290 -14.47 20.72 -0.65
C ASN A 290 -14.18 20.18 -2.06
N LYS A 291 -13.04 20.58 -2.64
CA LYS A 291 -12.64 20.14 -3.98
C LYS A 291 -11.84 18.85 -3.90
N TRP A 292 -12.43 17.75 -4.34
CA TRP A 292 -11.76 16.47 -4.46
C TRP A 292 -11.43 16.17 -5.92
N ILE A 293 -10.27 15.56 -6.15
CA ILE A 293 -9.82 15.10 -7.46
C ILE A 293 -9.41 13.65 -7.28
N MET A 294 -9.97 12.78 -8.12
CA MET A 294 -9.63 11.37 -8.18
C MET A 294 -8.13 11.18 -8.48
N GLY A 295 -7.50 10.24 -7.78
CA GLY A 295 -6.11 9.85 -8.06
C GLY A 295 -5.96 9.33 -9.49
N SER A 296 -4.82 9.59 -10.12
CA SER A 296 -4.54 9.13 -11.49
C SER A 296 -4.41 7.61 -11.61
N ASP A 297 -4.13 6.95 -10.49
CA ASP A 297 -4.00 5.49 -10.35
C ASP A 297 -5.34 4.77 -10.13
N LYS A 298 -6.45 5.52 -10.05
CA LYS A 298 -7.76 4.97 -9.70
C LYS A 298 -8.59 4.61 -10.93
N TYR A 299 -9.30 3.48 -10.84
CA TYR A 299 -10.18 3.06 -11.91
C TYR A 299 -11.46 3.91 -11.92
N HIS A 300 -11.73 4.56 -13.05
CA HIS A 300 -12.81 5.53 -13.12
C HIS A 300 -14.20 4.88 -13.12
N PHE A 301 -14.35 3.61 -13.50
CA PHE A 301 -15.66 2.95 -13.51
C PHE A 301 -16.10 2.43 -12.13
N ASN A 302 -15.19 1.88 -11.33
CA ASN A 302 -15.45 1.51 -9.95
C ASN A 302 -14.13 1.47 -9.16
N ASP A 303 -14.04 2.24 -8.09
CA ASP A 303 -12.92 2.16 -7.13
C ASP A 303 -13.30 2.91 -5.84
N SER A 304 -12.36 2.97 -4.90
CA SER A 304 -12.47 3.78 -3.71
C SER A 304 -11.16 4.51 -3.38
N GLN A 305 -11.30 5.61 -2.64
CA GLN A 305 -10.19 6.42 -2.17
C GLN A 305 -10.38 6.87 -0.72
N VAL A 306 -9.32 6.74 0.07
CA VAL A 306 -9.31 7.22 1.46
C VAL A 306 -9.19 8.74 1.51
N PHE A 307 -10.00 9.35 2.36
CA PHE A 307 -9.94 10.77 2.71
C PHE A 307 -10.04 10.94 4.23
N LEU A 308 -9.69 12.13 4.73
CA LEU A 308 -9.71 12.43 6.16
C LEU A 308 -10.84 13.39 6.49
N LEU A 309 -11.65 12.99 7.47
CA LEU A 309 -12.65 13.81 8.12
C LEU A 309 -12.27 13.97 9.59
N ASP A 310 -12.04 15.21 10.04
CA ASP A 310 -11.62 15.51 11.42
C ASP A 310 -10.36 14.71 11.87
N GLY A 311 -9.48 14.38 10.92
CA GLY A 311 -8.26 13.60 11.15
C GLY A 311 -8.45 12.08 11.08
N LEU A 312 -9.67 11.58 10.86
CA LEU A 312 -9.98 10.16 10.81
C LEU A 312 -10.22 9.67 9.36
N PRO A 313 -9.76 8.46 9.02
CA PRO A 313 -9.85 7.93 7.66
C PRO A 313 -11.25 7.39 7.36
N LEU A 314 -11.82 7.90 6.28
CA LEU A 314 -13.03 7.38 5.64
C LEU A 314 -12.71 7.02 4.20
N SER A 315 -13.53 6.18 3.58
CA SER A 315 -13.40 5.83 2.17
C SER A 315 -14.57 6.39 1.37
N MET A 316 -14.25 7.07 0.27
CA MET A 316 -15.23 7.41 -0.76
C MET A 316 -15.16 6.35 -1.84
N GLU A 317 -16.28 5.66 -2.05
CA GLU A 317 -16.46 4.64 -3.08
C GLU A 317 -17.32 5.20 -4.20
N TRP A 318 -16.98 4.86 -5.45
CA TRP A 318 -17.76 5.27 -6.61
C TRP A 318 -18.01 4.14 -7.57
N ILE A 319 -19.21 4.12 -8.16
CA ILE A 319 -19.61 3.14 -9.16
C ILE A 319 -20.24 3.88 -10.33
N SER A 320 -19.78 3.57 -11.53
CA SER A 320 -20.32 4.08 -12.79
C SER A 320 -21.75 3.63 -13.01
N VAL A 321 -22.59 4.52 -13.52
CA VAL A 321 -24.00 4.23 -13.76
C VAL A 321 -24.49 4.85 -15.06
N ASN A 322 -25.49 4.21 -15.65
CA ASN A 322 -26.28 4.85 -16.68
C ASN A 322 -27.20 5.91 -16.02
N PRO A 323 -27.13 7.20 -16.39
CA PRO A 323 -27.91 8.25 -15.73
C PRO A 323 -29.42 8.15 -15.97
N THR A 324 -29.84 7.40 -17.00
CA THR A 324 -31.25 7.25 -17.37
C THR A 324 -31.86 6.00 -16.73
N THR A 325 -31.15 4.87 -16.76
CA THR A 325 -31.66 3.61 -16.19
C THR A 325 -31.26 3.41 -14.73
N LEU A 326 -30.25 4.14 -14.24
CA LEU A 326 -29.62 3.94 -12.93
C LEU A 326 -29.11 2.51 -12.75
N GLU A 327 -28.63 1.90 -13.83
CA GLU A 327 -28.04 0.55 -13.81
C GLU A 327 -26.53 0.63 -14.01
N HIS A 328 -25.82 -0.33 -13.42
CA HIS A 328 -24.40 -0.58 -13.63
C HIS A 328 -24.21 -1.82 -14.51
N ASN A 329 -23.60 -1.65 -15.68
CA ASN A 329 -23.48 -2.72 -16.69
C ASN A 329 -22.11 -3.44 -16.64
N SER A 330 -21.61 -3.74 -15.44
CA SER A 330 -20.35 -4.46 -15.28
C SER A 330 -20.46 -5.54 -14.18
N GLU A 331 -19.33 -6.17 -13.86
CA GLU A 331 -19.22 -7.25 -12.88
C GLU A 331 -19.69 -6.86 -11.46
N ASP A 332 -19.69 -5.58 -11.12
CA ASP A 332 -20.12 -5.07 -9.80
C ASP A 332 -21.62 -4.70 -9.73
N SER A 333 -22.46 -5.27 -10.61
CA SER A 333 -23.89 -4.93 -10.69
C SER A 333 -24.65 -5.27 -9.40
N ASP A 334 -24.47 -6.47 -8.85
CA ASP A 334 -25.09 -6.92 -7.59
C ASP A 334 -24.69 -6.03 -6.40
N HIS A 335 -23.42 -5.61 -6.37
CA HIS A 335 -22.87 -4.72 -5.35
C HIS A 335 -23.50 -3.33 -5.44
N PHE A 336 -23.58 -2.78 -6.65
CA PHE A 336 -24.27 -1.53 -6.92
C PHE A 336 -25.75 -1.58 -6.51
N GLU A 337 -26.47 -2.63 -6.90
CA GLU A 337 -27.89 -2.79 -6.56
C GLU A 337 -28.10 -2.81 -5.05
N SER A 338 -27.20 -3.46 -4.31
CA SER A 338 -27.25 -3.54 -2.86
C SER A 338 -27.03 -2.18 -2.19
N ILE A 339 -26.02 -1.40 -2.64
CA ILE A 339 -25.78 -0.03 -2.16
C ILE A 339 -26.99 0.86 -2.46
N TYR A 340 -27.46 0.83 -3.71
CA TYR A 340 -28.55 1.68 -4.17
C TYR A 340 -29.85 1.37 -3.42
N ALA A 341 -30.18 0.09 -3.22
CA ALA A 341 -31.37 -0.34 -2.49
C ALA A 341 -31.35 0.09 -1.01
N LEU A 342 -30.18 0.11 -0.36
CA LEU A 342 -30.06 0.60 1.01
C LEU A 342 -30.14 2.12 1.08
N CYS A 343 -29.39 2.83 0.22
CA CYS A 343 -29.40 4.29 0.21
C CYS A 343 -30.79 4.86 -0.13
N SER A 344 -31.52 4.21 -1.04
CA SER A 344 -32.88 4.62 -1.44
C SER A 344 -33.92 4.56 -0.33
N LYS A 345 -33.64 3.81 0.76
CA LYS A 345 -34.50 3.79 1.96
C LYS A 345 -34.22 4.94 2.92
N GLN A 346 -33.09 5.64 2.73
CA GLN A 346 -32.64 6.69 3.63
C GLN A 346 -33.34 8.01 3.36
N GLU A 347 -33.57 8.77 4.43
CA GLU A 347 -34.26 10.06 4.36
C GLU A 347 -33.43 11.09 3.57
N GLY A 348 -34.06 11.67 2.54
CA GLY A 348 -33.46 12.74 1.73
C GLY A 348 -32.42 12.25 0.73
N PHE A 349 -32.31 10.94 0.50
CA PHE A 349 -31.40 10.39 -0.49
C PHE A 349 -31.75 10.91 -1.89
N VAL A 350 -30.74 11.45 -2.57
CA VAL A 350 -30.83 11.86 -3.97
C VAL A 350 -29.62 11.28 -4.69
N PRO A 351 -29.81 10.41 -5.71
CA PRO A 351 -28.70 9.89 -6.47
C PRO A 351 -28.08 11.04 -7.27
N ASN A 352 -27.03 11.63 -6.74
CA ASN A 352 -26.29 12.67 -7.41
C ASN A 352 -25.21 12.02 -8.26
N LEU A 353 -25.33 12.22 -9.58
CA LEU A 353 -24.52 11.54 -10.58
C LEU A 353 -23.52 12.51 -11.21
N GLU A 354 -22.40 12.73 -10.52
CA GLU A 354 -21.34 13.54 -11.10
C GLU A 354 -20.77 12.85 -12.33
N GLU A 355 -20.66 13.58 -13.43
CA GLU A 355 -19.97 13.10 -14.62
C GLU A 355 -18.47 13.29 -14.45
N GLN A 356 -17.72 12.20 -14.54
CA GLN A 356 -16.26 12.21 -14.56
C GLN A 356 -15.76 11.34 -15.70
N ASN A 357 -14.87 11.90 -16.52
CA ASN A 357 -14.31 11.23 -17.71
C ASN A 357 -15.41 10.65 -18.64
N GLY A 358 -16.53 11.36 -18.79
CA GLY A 358 -17.63 10.95 -19.66
C GLY A 358 -18.58 9.91 -19.05
N VAL A 359 -18.43 9.58 -17.76
CA VAL A 359 -19.25 8.57 -17.07
C VAL A 359 -19.86 9.15 -15.80
N HIS A 360 -21.15 8.94 -15.62
CA HIS A 360 -21.88 9.30 -14.40
C HIS A 360 -21.59 8.32 -13.27
N LYS A 361 -21.42 8.81 -12.04
CA LYS A 361 -21.06 7.96 -10.90
C LYS A 361 -21.99 8.14 -9.71
N LEU A 362 -22.41 7.03 -9.11
CA LEU A 362 -22.95 7.01 -7.75
C LEU A 362 -21.79 7.05 -6.75
N LEU A 363 -21.88 7.90 -5.73
CA LEU A 363 -20.86 8.08 -4.71
C LEU A 363 -21.42 7.69 -3.34
N PHE A 364 -20.68 6.87 -2.60
CA PHE A 364 -21.02 6.43 -1.25
C PHE A 364 -19.82 6.60 -0.33
N ILE A 365 -20.05 6.91 0.95
CA ILE A 365 -19.01 7.05 1.97
C ILE A 365 -19.16 5.91 2.97
N LYS A 366 -18.06 5.24 3.28
CA LYS A 366 -17.98 4.17 4.26
C LYS A 366 -16.78 4.35 5.19
N PRO A 367 -16.73 3.64 6.34
CA PRO A 367 -15.52 3.57 7.13
C PRO A 367 -14.36 3.06 6.28
N ALA A 368 -13.17 3.64 6.43
CA ALA A 368 -11.98 3.01 5.88
C ALA A 368 -11.66 1.74 6.69
N CYS A 369 -11.03 0.76 6.06
CA CYS A 369 -10.44 -0.40 6.73
C CYS A 369 -8.91 -0.38 6.62
N ASP A 370 -8.25 -1.23 7.41
CA ASP A 370 -6.79 -1.34 7.40
C ASP A 370 -6.25 -1.76 6.02
N THR A 371 -6.88 -2.71 5.34
CA THR A 371 -6.52 -3.10 3.96
C THR A 371 -6.57 -1.91 3.00
N LEU A 372 -7.64 -1.11 3.03
CA LEU A 372 -7.76 0.07 2.17
C LEU A 372 -6.65 1.08 2.45
N ILE A 373 -6.35 1.35 3.72
CA ILE A 373 -5.27 2.27 4.09
C ILE A 373 -3.92 1.70 3.66
N ARG A 374 -3.65 0.41 3.90
CA ARG A 374 -2.41 -0.24 3.44
C ARG A 374 -2.25 -0.13 1.93
N ARG A 375 -3.33 -0.33 1.17
CA ARG A 375 -3.36 -0.19 -0.30
C ARG A 375 -3.05 1.24 -0.77
N GLU A 376 -3.59 2.26 -0.10
CA GLU A 376 -3.27 3.67 -0.40
C GLU A 376 -1.85 4.06 0.01
N LEU A 377 -1.30 3.40 1.04
CA LEU A 377 0.07 3.58 1.49
C LEU A 377 1.07 2.76 0.66
N GLU A 378 0.62 1.86 -0.21
CA GLU A 378 1.50 1.06 -1.06
C GLU A 378 2.26 1.95 -2.04
N LEU A 379 3.54 1.66 -2.24
CA LEU A 379 4.34 2.32 -3.25
C LEU A 379 4.15 1.61 -4.59
N LYS A 380 3.37 2.22 -5.48
CA LYS A 380 3.33 1.83 -6.89
C LYS A 380 4.23 2.77 -7.69
N PRO A 381 5.12 2.25 -8.56
CA PRO A 381 5.88 3.11 -9.43
C PRO A 381 4.95 3.74 -10.49
N HIS A 382 5.10 5.03 -10.74
CA HIS A 382 4.42 5.69 -11.86
C HIS A 382 4.86 5.08 -13.19
N ILE A 383 3.89 4.82 -14.06
CA ILE A 383 4.09 4.33 -15.42
C ILE A 383 4.02 5.53 -16.36
N GLU A 384 5.01 5.65 -17.24
CA GLU A 384 5.03 6.66 -18.29
C GLU A 384 4.48 6.06 -19.58
N GLU A 385 3.62 6.80 -20.29
CA GLU A 385 3.01 6.36 -21.55
C GLU A 385 4.07 5.89 -22.56
N GLY A 386 3.89 4.71 -23.12
CA GLY A 386 4.82 4.08 -24.06
C GLY A 386 6.09 3.48 -23.43
N TYR A 387 6.15 3.38 -22.10
CA TYR A 387 7.25 2.74 -21.38
C TYR A 387 6.77 1.61 -20.45
N GLU A 388 7.56 0.54 -20.41
CA GLU A 388 7.49 -0.51 -19.40
C GLU A 388 8.38 -0.15 -18.21
N THR A 389 7.79 -0.05 -17.02
CA THR A 389 8.49 0.19 -15.76
C THR A 389 8.80 -1.14 -15.08
N TRP A 390 10.04 -1.35 -14.64
CA TRP A 390 10.44 -2.62 -14.07
C TRP A 390 11.42 -2.48 -12.90
N PHE A 391 11.38 -3.49 -12.04
CA PHE A 391 12.33 -3.68 -10.95
C PHE A 391 12.39 -5.16 -10.54
N VAL A 392 13.35 -5.49 -9.68
CA VAL A 392 13.59 -6.86 -9.24
C VAL A 392 13.33 -7.00 -7.74
N LYS A 393 12.49 -7.97 -7.39
CA LYS A 393 12.26 -8.44 -6.02
C LYS A 393 13.15 -9.65 -5.74
N VAL A 394 13.80 -9.63 -4.57
CA VAL A 394 14.75 -10.68 -4.15
C VAL A 394 14.69 -10.90 -2.65
N GLU A 395 14.78 -12.14 -2.21
CA GLU A 395 14.92 -12.48 -0.78
C GLU A 395 16.36 -12.34 -0.28
N ASN A 396 17.33 -12.81 -1.08
CA ASN A 396 18.75 -12.79 -0.74
C ASN A 396 19.58 -12.14 -1.85
N SER A 397 19.81 -10.83 -1.73
CA SER A 397 20.55 -10.03 -2.71
C SER A 397 22.00 -10.46 -2.90
N LEU A 398 22.66 -10.94 -1.84
CA LEU A 398 24.05 -11.41 -1.88
C LEU A 398 24.15 -12.70 -2.70
N LEU A 399 23.28 -13.68 -2.45
CA LEU A 399 23.24 -14.92 -3.22
C LEU A 399 22.85 -14.64 -4.69
N ALA A 400 21.87 -13.77 -4.94
CA ALA A 400 21.47 -13.38 -6.28
C ALA A 400 22.62 -12.74 -7.08
N GLU A 401 23.44 -11.87 -6.47
CA GLU A 401 24.61 -11.28 -7.12
C GLU A 401 25.67 -12.34 -7.51
N GLN A 402 25.88 -13.34 -6.66
CA GLN A 402 26.77 -14.46 -6.96
C GLN A 402 26.25 -15.29 -8.14
N VAL A 403 24.94 -15.55 -8.18
CA VAL A 403 24.27 -16.26 -9.28
C VAL A 403 24.43 -15.48 -10.59
N ILE A 404 24.10 -14.18 -10.60
CA ILE A 404 24.29 -13.32 -11.78
C ILE A 404 25.74 -13.37 -12.27
N SER A 405 26.70 -13.26 -11.35
CA SER A 405 28.11 -13.29 -11.69
C SER A 405 28.52 -14.63 -12.30
N LYS A 406 27.99 -15.76 -11.80
CA LYS A 406 28.20 -17.08 -12.39
C LYS A 406 27.57 -17.23 -13.76
N ILE A 407 26.34 -16.75 -13.97
CA ILE A 407 25.68 -16.76 -15.29
C ILE A 407 26.51 -15.96 -16.30
N CYS A 408 26.91 -14.73 -15.95
CA CYS A 408 27.73 -13.87 -16.82
C CYS A 408 29.08 -14.50 -17.17
N ASN A 409 29.69 -15.23 -16.23
CA ASN A 409 30.95 -15.95 -16.44
C ASN A 409 30.76 -17.33 -17.08
N ARG A 410 29.54 -17.69 -17.49
CA ARG A 410 29.17 -19.02 -18.04
C ARG A 410 29.55 -20.19 -17.12
N ASN A 411 29.58 -19.96 -15.82
CA ASN A 411 29.79 -20.98 -14.80
C ASN A 411 28.43 -21.58 -14.36
N ILE A 412 27.73 -22.13 -15.34
CA ILE A 412 26.42 -22.76 -15.22
C ILE A 412 26.44 -24.08 -16.00
N PHE A 413 25.55 -24.99 -15.64
CA PHE A 413 25.56 -26.36 -16.12
C PHE A 413 24.19 -26.76 -16.66
N ILE A 414 24.15 -27.76 -17.52
CA ILE A 414 22.91 -28.45 -17.89
C ILE A 414 22.76 -29.69 -17.01
N HIS A 415 21.65 -29.77 -16.30
CA HIS A 415 21.19 -30.99 -15.64
C HIS A 415 20.09 -31.61 -16.51
N GLU A 416 20.33 -32.82 -16.98
CA GLU A 416 19.30 -33.64 -17.64
C GLU A 416 18.76 -34.62 -16.61
N ASN A 417 17.48 -34.48 -16.30
CA ASN A 417 16.82 -35.36 -15.32
C ASN A 417 16.56 -36.75 -15.93
N GLU A 418 16.08 -37.70 -15.11
CA GLU A 418 15.81 -39.07 -15.54
C GLU A 418 14.71 -39.19 -16.61
N TYR A 419 13.89 -38.15 -16.77
CA TYR A 419 12.81 -38.03 -17.75
C TYR A 419 13.25 -37.29 -19.03
N GLY A 420 14.53 -36.92 -19.17
CA GLY A 420 15.07 -36.22 -20.33
C GLY A 420 14.75 -34.71 -20.38
N THR A 421 14.21 -34.13 -19.29
CA THR A 421 14.05 -32.68 -19.19
C THR A 421 15.39 -32.05 -18.85
N LYS A 422 15.74 -30.98 -19.55
CA LYS A 422 16.98 -30.22 -19.34
C LYS A 422 16.68 -28.97 -18.54
N GLU A 423 17.41 -28.79 -17.45
CA GLU A 423 17.36 -27.62 -16.58
C GLU A 423 18.74 -26.95 -16.54
N VAL A 424 18.76 -25.62 -16.50
CA VAL A 424 20.01 -24.86 -16.31
C VAL A 424 20.27 -24.71 -14.82
N ILE A 425 21.42 -25.17 -14.35
CA ILE A 425 21.79 -25.16 -12.95
C ILE A 425 22.96 -24.20 -12.71
N CYS A 426 22.81 -23.32 -11.73
CA CYS A 426 23.92 -22.59 -11.13
C CYS A 426 24.27 -23.21 -9.77
N LYS A 427 25.53 -23.60 -9.63
CA LYS A 427 26.09 -24.12 -8.38
C LYS A 427 26.80 -23.00 -7.62
N VAL A 428 26.39 -22.76 -6.37
CA VAL A 428 27.03 -21.79 -5.46
C VAL A 428 27.44 -22.53 -4.19
N SER A 429 28.62 -22.24 -3.66
CA SER A 429 29.10 -22.81 -2.39
C SER A 429 29.58 -21.67 -1.50
N GLY A 430 29.33 -21.78 -0.20
CA GLY A 430 29.61 -20.69 0.73
C GLY A 430 29.41 -21.08 2.19
N ASP A 431 29.84 -20.16 3.04
CA ASP A 431 29.75 -20.23 4.49
C ASP A 431 28.51 -19.44 4.92
N TRP A 432 27.49 -20.15 5.37
CA TRP A 432 26.23 -19.58 5.84
C TRP A 432 25.78 -20.33 7.09
N ASP A 433 25.27 -19.56 8.06
CA ASP A 433 24.73 -20.10 9.32
C ASP A 433 23.58 -21.07 9.06
N GLU A 434 22.72 -20.77 8.09
CA GLU A 434 21.60 -21.62 7.67
C GLU A 434 21.58 -21.79 6.14
N SER A 435 20.81 -22.78 5.65
CA SER A 435 20.61 -22.97 4.20
C SER A 435 20.00 -21.70 3.60
N PRO A 436 20.72 -20.98 2.72
CA PRO A 436 20.20 -19.75 2.15
C PRO A 436 19.03 -20.07 1.22
N ASP A 437 18.00 -19.22 1.24
CA ASP A 437 16.95 -19.23 0.24
C ASP A 437 17.20 -18.20 -0.86
N LEU A 438 16.61 -18.45 -2.03
CA LEU A 438 16.61 -17.51 -3.14
C LEU A 438 15.30 -17.61 -3.90
N SER A 439 14.46 -16.60 -3.73
CA SER A 439 13.43 -16.22 -4.69
C SER A 439 13.82 -14.92 -5.40
N LEU A 440 13.73 -14.92 -6.73
CA LEU A 440 14.08 -13.81 -7.60
C LEU A 440 13.02 -13.59 -8.68
N ARG A 441 12.46 -12.37 -8.73
CA ARG A 441 11.39 -12.02 -9.66
C ARG A 441 11.55 -10.63 -10.24
N ILE A 442 11.30 -10.49 -11.54
CA ILE A 442 11.10 -9.18 -12.18
C ILE A 442 9.61 -8.85 -12.14
N GLU A 443 9.29 -7.66 -11.65
CA GLU A 443 7.96 -7.08 -11.83
C GLU A 443 8.02 -6.04 -12.93
N ILE A 444 7.06 -6.12 -13.86
CA ILE A 444 6.96 -5.26 -15.03
C ILE A 444 5.56 -4.66 -15.03
N PHE A 445 5.50 -3.34 -15.17
CA PHE A 445 4.30 -2.55 -15.19
C PHE A 445 4.23 -1.77 -16.50
N SER A 446 3.07 -1.82 -17.14
CA SER A 446 2.71 -1.09 -18.36
C SER A 446 1.32 -0.49 -18.15
N ASP A 447 0.89 0.42 -19.02
CA ASP A 447 -0.37 1.15 -18.85
C ASP A 447 -1.58 0.22 -18.64
N ASP A 448 -1.60 -0.94 -19.33
CA ASP A 448 -2.71 -1.90 -19.29
C ASP A 448 -2.38 -3.25 -18.64
N SER A 449 -1.14 -3.46 -18.18
CA SER A 449 -0.76 -4.78 -17.66
C SER A 449 0.33 -4.76 -16.60
N GLN A 450 0.21 -5.72 -15.68
CA GLN A 450 1.23 -6.07 -14.70
C GLN A 450 1.68 -7.51 -14.98
N LYS A 451 2.98 -7.69 -15.25
CA LYS A 451 3.60 -8.99 -15.52
C LYS A 451 4.61 -9.32 -14.43
N PHE A 452 4.56 -10.55 -13.96
CA PHE A 452 5.48 -11.10 -12.99
C PHE A 452 6.30 -12.21 -13.63
N VAL A 453 7.63 -12.10 -13.57
CA VAL A 453 8.54 -13.06 -14.20
C VAL A 453 9.52 -13.62 -13.17
N ASN A 454 9.31 -14.86 -12.76
CA ASN A 454 10.26 -15.58 -11.91
C ASN A 454 11.52 -15.90 -12.70
N LEU A 455 12.67 -15.62 -12.10
CA LEU A 455 13.99 -15.77 -12.70
C LEU A 455 14.64 -17.10 -12.29
N ASP A 456 14.34 -17.61 -11.11
CA ASP A 456 14.62 -18.96 -10.66
C ASP A 456 13.32 -19.81 -10.64
N SER A 457 13.48 -21.13 -10.57
CA SER A 457 12.34 -22.05 -10.50
C SER A 457 12.41 -23.03 -9.33
N ASN A 458 13.60 -23.46 -8.96
CA ASN A 458 13.84 -24.42 -7.88
C ASN A 458 15.23 -24.23 -7.30
N MET A 459 15.38 -24.63 -6.04
CA MET A 459 16.65 -24.62 -5.33
C MET A 459 16.81 -25.90 -4.53
N PHE A 460 18.02 -26.45 -4.53
CA PHE A 460 18.42 -27.61 -3.74
C PHE A 460 19.67 -27.26 -2.95
N SER A 461 19.62 -27.43 -1.64
CA SER A 461 20.79 -27.25 -0.78
C SER A 461 21.30 -28.58 -0.25
N CYS A 462 22.61 -28.73 -0.19
CA CYS A 462 23.27 -29.84 0.47
C CYS A 462 24.47 -29.31 1.27
N GLY A 463 24.66 -29.84 2.48
CA GLY A 463 25.72 -29.33 3.35
C GLY A 463 25.44 -29.56 4.82
N LYS A 464 26.26 -28.92 5.64
CA LYS A 464 26.08 -28.77 7.09
C LYS A 464 26.25 -27.28 7.41
N GLU A 465 25.82 -26.87 8.61
CA GLU A 465 26.08 -25.51 9.15
C GLU A 465 27.50 -25.04 8.78
N ASN A 466 27.60 -23.84 8.20
CA ASN A 466 28.84 -23.19 7.75
C ASN A 466 29.57 -23.83 6.55
N ASP A 467 28.94 -24.78 5.86
CA ASP A 467 29.43 -25.36 4.60
C ASP A 467 28.26 -25.87 3.74
N TRP A 468 27.61 -24.94 3.04
CA TRP A 468 26.51 -25.26 2.12
C TRP A 468 26.94 -25.19 0.67
N THR A 469 26.36 -26.08 -0.14
CA THR A 469 26.34 -26.00 -1.59
C THR A 469 24.90 -25.97 -2.06
N ILE A 470 24.59 -24.97 -2.88
CA ILE A 470 23.25 -24.67 -3.38
C ILE A 470 23.27 -24.85 -4.90
N PHE A 471 22.31 -25.61 -5.41
CA PHE A 471 22.02 -25.79 -6.82
C PHE A 471 20.72 -25.07 -7.14
N ILE A 472 20.81 -24.04 -7.98
CA ILE A 472 19.68 -23.17 -8.33
C ILE A 472 19.32 -23.44 -9.78
N CYS A 473 18.08 -23.84 -10.01
CA CYS A 473 17.49 -23.95 -11.35
C CYS A 473 17.15 -22.55 -11.86
N ILE A 474 17.87 -22.13 -12.88
CA ILE A 474 17.70 -20.82 -13.51
C ILE A 474 16.76 -20.95 -14.71
N SER A 475 15.83 -20.02 -14.83
CA SER A 475 14.98 -19.91 -16.01
C SER A 475 15.74 -19.29 -17.21
N ASP A 476 15.34 -19.66 -18.42
CA ASP A 476 15.83 -19.01 -19.65
C ASP A 476 15.57 -17.49 -19.63
N ARG A 477 14.47 -17.09 -18.98
CA ARG A 477 14.08 -15.69 -18.80
C ARG A 477 15.13 -14.89 -18.02
N PHE A 478 15.83 -15.51 -17.08
CA PHE A 478 16.91 -14.84 -16.34
C PHE A 478 18.12 -14.55 -17.24
N ILE A 479 18.49 -15.51 -18.08
CA ILE A 479 19.58 -15.32 -19.04
C ILE A 479 19.19 -14.23 -20.05
N ASN A 480 17.95 -14.23 -20.55
CA ASN A 480 17.44 -13.18 -21.43
C ASN A 480 17.40 -11.81 -20.73
N ALA A 481 16.94 -11.74 -19.48
CA ALA A 481 16.95 -10.52 -18.69
C ALA A 481 18.37 -9.94 -18.57
N LEU A 482 19.37 -10.79 -18.31
CA LEU A 482 20.77 -10.35 -18.27
C LEU A 482 21.28 -9.81 -19.61
N ARG A 483 20.82 -10.38 -20.73
CA ARG A 483 21.17 -9.91 -22.07
C ARG A 483 20.52 -8.57 -22.43
N ILE A 484 19.24 -8.41 -22.11
CA ILE A 484 18.43 -7.25 -22.48
C ILE A 484 18.71 -6.07 -21.54
N LEU A 485 18.71 -6.32 -20.22
CA LEU A 485 18.81 -5.28 -19.21
C LEU A 485 20.24 -4.99 -18.76
N GLY A 486 21.12 -6.00 -18.87
CA GLY A 486 22.48 -5.93 -18.39
C GLY A 486 22.63 -6.20 -16.89
N LYS A 487 23.80 -6.75 -16.53
CA LYS A 487 24.17 -7.11 -15.15
C LYS A 487 23.99 -5.95 -14.16
N ASP A 488 24.54 -4.78 -14.50
CA ASP A 488 24.62 -3.66 -13.55
C ASP A 488 23.23 -3.13 -13.16
N LYS A 489 22.30 -3.05 -14.12
CA LYS A 489 20.93 -2.59 -13.83
C LYS A 489 20.19 -3.57 -12.94
N LEU A 490 20.30 -4.88 -13.23
CA LEU A 490 19.69 -5.93 -12.41
C LEU A 490 20.21 -5.91 -10.98
N ILE A 491 21.54 -5.85 -10.79
CA ILE A 491 22.15 -5.76 -9.44
C ILE A 491 21.66 -4.52 -8.70
N LYS A 492 21.70 -3.36 -9.35
CA LYS A 492 21.22 -2.11 -8.74
C LYS A 492 19.73 -2.14 -8.40
N SER A 493 18.91 -2.79 -9.23
CA SER A 493 17.48 -2.95 -8.94
C SER A 493 17.24 -3.84 -7.72
N MET A 494 17.92 -4.99 -7.66
CA MET A 494 17.83 -5.94 -6.54
C MET A 494 18.36 -5.39 -5.21
N LYS A 495 19.53 -4.75 -5.23
CA LYS A 495 20.20 -4.27 -4.02
C LYS A 495 19.66 -2.94 -3.52
N ASN A 496 19.46 -2.03 -4.47
CA ASN A 496 19.16 -0.64 -4.20
C ASN A 496 17.73 -0.27 -4.64
N GLY A 497 16.85 -1.23 -4.90
CA GLY A 497 15.47 -0.95 -5.30
C GLY A 497 15.34 -0.01 -6.50
N LEU A 498 16.36 0.13 -7.37
CA LEU A 498 16.26 1.07 -8.49
C LEU A 498 15.21 0.59 -9.48
N VAL A 499 14.33 1.51 -9.84
CA VAL A 499 13.27 1.33 -10.82
C VAL A 499 13.73 1.89 -12.15
N TYR A 500 13.55 1.10 -13.20
CA TYR A 500 13.99 1.44 -14.54
C TYR A 500 12.81 1.44 -15.49
N GLN A 501 12.97 2.17 -16.59
CA GLN A 501 12.02 2.22 -17.69
C GLN A 501 12.70 1.66 -18.95
N ALA A 502 11.92 0.99 -19.77
CA ALA A 502 12.28 0.52 -21.11
C ALA A 502 11.14 0.83 -22.07
N GLU A 503 11.42 0.94 -23.37
CA GLU A 503 10.36 1.14 -24.37
C GLU A 503 9.37 -0.03 -24.31
N GLU A 504 8.08 0.26 -24.48
CA GLU A 504 7.04 -0.76 -24.47
C GLU A 504 7.33 -1.90 -25.46
N GLY A 505 7.11 -3.14 -25.03
CA GLY A 505 7.44 -4.35 -25.79
C GLY A 505 8.87 -4.84 -25.60
N THR A 506 9.74 -4.14 -24.87
CA THR A 506 11.10 -4.63 -24.56
C THR A 506 11.04 -6.00 -23.87
N PHE A 507 10.06 -6.21 -23.00
CA PHE A 507 9.94 -7.44 -22.22
C PHE A 507 9.28 -8.61 -22.92
N SER A 508 8.77 -8.45 -24.16
CA SER A 508 8.29 -9.60 -24.94
C SER A 508 9.42 -10.58 -25.26
N SER A 509 10.65 -10.08 -25.40
CA SER A 509 11.84 -10.89 -25.69
C SER A 509 12.35 -11.71 -24.51
N LEU A 510 11.80 -11.56 -23.30
CA LEU A 510 12.16 -12.43 -22.17
C LEU A 510 11.81 -13.91 -22.43
N GLU A 511 10.77 -14.17 -23.23
CA GLU A 511 10.29 -15.51 -23.55
C GLU A 511 11.02 -16.15 -24.75
N GLU A 512 12.01 -15.48 -25.34
CA GLU A 512 12.76 -16.02 -26.48
C GLU A 512 13.57 -17.27 -26.08
N ASN A 513 13.43 -18.35 -26.87
CA ASN A 513 14.08 -19.61 -26.57
C ASN A 513 15.61 -19.53 -26.80
N LEU A 514 16.39 -20.04 -25.85
CA LEU A 514 17.85 -19.96 -25.83
C LEU A 514 18.58 -21.21 -26.37
N ASN A 515 17.91 -22.05 -27.18
CA ASN A 515 18.42 -23.32 -27.70
C ASN A 515 19.94 -23.32 -28.04
N GLY A 516 20.42 -22.36 -28.84
CA GLY A 516 21.84 -22.31 -29.25
C GLY A 516 22.82 -21.95 -28.12
N PHE A 517 22.38 -21.23 -27.09
CA PHE A 517 23.19 -20.95 -25.91
C PHE A 517 23.26 -22.17 -25.00
N LEU A 518 22.12 -22.84 -24.78
CA LEU A 518 21.99 -24.02 -23.91
C LEU A 518 22.83 -25.20 -24.41
N GLU A 519 22.90 -25.40 -25.73
CA GLU A 519 23.72 -26.46 -26.34
C GLU A 519 25.24 -26.29 -26.10
N SER A 520 25.69 -25.08 -25.76
CA SER A 520 27.10 -24.78 -25.52
C SER A 520 27.56 -24.97 -24.07
N LEU A 521 26.62 -25.24 -23.15
CA LEU A 521 26.91 -25.35 -21.72
C LEU A 521 27.40 -26.76 -21.33
N PRO A 522 28.32 -26.86 -20.35
CA PRO A 522 28.77 -28.15 -19.85
C PRO A 522 27.63 -28.89 -19.12
N LEU A 523 27.64 -30.22 -19.22
CA LEU A 523 26.76 -31.06 -18.39
C LEU A 523 27.20 -31.03 -16.92
N LEU A 524 26.24 -31.08 -16.00
CA LEU A 524 26.50 -31.21 -14.58
C LEU A 524 27.22 -32.54 -14.28
N PRO A 525 28.23 -32.57 -13.39
CA PRO A 525 28.92 -33.81 -13.02
C PRO A 525 27.95 -34.92 -12.58
N LYS A 526 28.21 -36.17 -12.99
CA LYS A 526 27.30 -37.30 -12.77
C LYS A 526 26.92 -37.52 -11.30
N ASN A 527 27.87 -37.39 -10.38
CA ASN A 527 27.64 -37.51 -8.94
C ASN A 527 26.64 -36.46 -8.42
N GLU A 528 26.76 -35.21 -8.88
CA GLU A 528 25.86 -34.11 -8.52
C GLU A 528 24.50 -34.27 -9.20
N SER A 529 24.48 -34.71 -10.46
CA SER A 529 23.25 -35.00 -11.19
C SER A 529 22.44 -36.13 -10.55
N SER A 530 23.09 -37.21 -10.11
CA SER A 530 22.42 -38.29 -9.37
C SER A 530 21.89 -37.83 -8.02
N MET A 531 22.59 -36.91 -7.35
CA MET A 531 22.13 -36.31 -6.10
C MET A 531 20.86 -35.48 -6.33
N LEU A 532 20.82 -34.62 -7.35
CA LEU A 532 19.62 -33.83 -7.69
C LEU A 532 18.41 -34.70 -8.05
N ASN A 533 18.61 -35.80 -8.79
CA ASN A 533 17.54 -36.76 -9.07
C ASN A 533 16.96 -37.38 -7.79
N SER A 534 17.79 -37.58 -6.76
CA SER A 534 17.34 -38.16 -5.48
C SER A 534 16.50 -37.21 -4.61
N PHE A 535 16.56 -35.90 -4.87
CA PHE A 535 15.74 -34.90 -4.17
C PHE A 535 14.34 -34.70 -4.77
N LYS A 536 14.07 -35.18 -5.99
CA LYS A 536 12.73 -35.12 -6.59
C LYS A 536 11.85 -36.25 -6.03
N LEU A 537 11.10 -35.96 -4.97
CA LEU A 537 9.91 -36.75 -4.57
C LEU A 537 8.85 -36.73 -5.70
N PRO A 538 7.98 -37.75 -5.80
CA PRO A 538 7.07 -37.93 -6.94
C PRO A 538 6.08 -36.77 -7.12
N ASP A 539 5.59 -36.61 -8.35
CA ASP A 539 4.86 -35.49 -8.97
C ASP A 539 3.64 -34.88 -8.24
N ASP A 540 3.29 -35.31 -7.02
CA ASP A 540 2.19 -34.74 -6.22
C ASP A 540 2.57 -33.42 -5.49
N PHE A 541 3.83 -32.98 -5.58
CA PHE A 541 4.33 -31.73 -4.96
C PHE A 541 4.23 -30.49 -5.86
N LEU A 542 3.80 -30.63 -7.11
CA LEU A 542 3.71 -29.54 -8.10
C LEU A 542 2.47 -28.63 -7.93
N LEU A 543 1.66 -28.86 -6.90
CA LEU A 543 0.48 -28.06 -6.58
C LEU A 543 0.51 -27.58 -5.12
N ASN A 544 1.67 -27.15 -4.62
CA ASN A 544 1.71 -26.46 -3.34
C ASN A 544 1.54 -24.93 -3.55
N PRO A 545 0.32 -24.37 -3.48
CA PRO A 545 0.08 -22.93 -3.59
C PRO A 545 0.83 -22.12 -2.53
N PHE A 546 1.31 -22.75 -1.44
CA PHE A 546 2.15 -22.09 -0.45
C PHE A 546 3.50 -21.63 -1.01
N ARG A 547 4.06 -22.23 -2.08
CA ARG A 547 5.26 -21.67 -2.75
C ARG A 547 4.96 -20.44 -3.60
N MET A 548 3.71 -20.24 -4.06
CA MET A 548 3.30 -18.96 -4.64
C MET A 548 3.15 -17.88 -3.57
N ILE A 549 2.81 -18.27 -2.33
CA ILE A 549 2.77 -17.39 -1.15
C ILE A 549 4.18 -17.11 -0.61
N ASP A 550 5.12 -18.06 -0.68
CA ASP A 550 6.54 -17.77 -0.38
C ASP A 550 7.13 -16.73 -1.36
N ASN A 551 6.63 -16.68 -2.61
CA ASN A 551 6.96 -15.64 -3.59
C ASN A 551 6.26 -14.28 -3.36
N SER A 552 5.45 -14.12 -2.31
CA SER A 552 4.91 -12.82 -1.89
C SER A 552 5.73 -12.18 -0.77
N ARG A 553 6.82 -12.81 -0.31
CA ARG A 553 7.67 -12.30 0.76
C ARG A 553 8.25 -10.93 0.42
N LEU A 554 8.28 -10.07 1.44
CA LEU A 554 8.77 -8.70 1.40
C LEU A 554 10.21 -8.66 0.90
N THR A 555 10.47 -7.97 -0.21
CA THR A 555 11.84 -7.66 -0.64
C THR A 555 12.49 -6.77 0.41
N GLN A 556 13.58 -7.24 1.01
CA GLN A 556 14.43 -6.43 1.85
C GLN A 556 15.63 -5.95 1.02
N PHE A 557 15.65 -4.67 0.69
CA PHE A 557 16.84 -4.05 0.09
C PHE A 557 17.96 -3.98 1.14
N GLU A 558 19.24 -4.11 0.73
CA GLU A 558 20.45 -4.16 1.62
C GLU A 558 20.63 -2.91 2.52
N ARG A 559 19.78 -1.90 2.34
CA ARG A 559 19.78 -0.63 3.03
C ARG A 559 19.36 -0.82 4.47
N SER A 560 20.15 -0.29 5.40
CA SER A 560 19.82 -0.28 6.83
C SER A 560 18.57 0.57 7.10
N PHE A 561 17.67 0.11 7.97
CA PHE A 561 16.69 0.98 8.59
C PHE A 561 17.28 1.67 9.83
N TYR A 562 17.02 2.97 9.95
CA TYR A 562 17.10 3.73 11.19
C TYR A 562 15.72 4.27 11.57
#